data_AF-A0A662IEJ7-F1
#
_entry.id   AF-A0A662IEJ7-F1
#
_cell.length_a   1.000
_cell.length_b   1.000
_cell.length_c   1.000
_cell.angle_alpha   90.00
_cell.angle_beta   90.00
_cell.angle_gamma   90.00
#
_symmetry.space_group_name_H-M   'P 1'
#
loop_
_entity.id
_entity.type
_entity.pdbx_description
1 polymer ?
#
loop_
_entity_poly.entity_id
_entity_poly.type
_entity_poly.pdbx_seq_one_letter_code
_entity_poly.pdbx_strand_id
1 'polypeptide(L)'
;MTGAWSYVVFCPQRGLALGVPEARRILSLLKHGGGEATVNIGRSRVRVKPDDLNIRIGNLEVPRTALLEVAEGDEDYVYFLHEDGRVLKVAFHCQGRFYKLRFLGEAVAPTLEISGIHMHNIVGTNPWRDAERKVRLARVKGGMRVLDVCTGLGYTAIHSAKRGALVLSIEKDASVLEIAEYNPWSWPLTSPDITILLGDAVEVLDELPEATFDAVIHDPPRFSLAGELYSSEFYRKLHRVMKRGATLFHYTGGPGKHRGVSFQAGVVRRLREAGFSIITVIKDYGVVAARF
;
A
#
# COMPACT_ATOMS: atom_id res chain seq x y z
N MET A 1 -25.18 18.25 -4.11
CA MET A 1 -23.77 18.30 -4.53
C MET A 1 -23.08 17.10 -3.92
N THR A 2 -22.94 16.01 -4.66
CA THR A 2 -22.04 14.91 -4.29
C THR A 2 -20.63 15.45 -4.46
N GLY A 3 -19.86 15.59 -3.38
CA GLY A 3 -18.47 16.09 -3.45
C GLY A 3 -17.58 15.17 -4.28
N ALA A 4 -16.42 15.66 -4.72
CA ALA A 4 -15.49 14.88 -5.56
C ALA A 4 -14.85 13.68 -4.84
N TRP A 5 -15.14 13.50 -3.54
CA TRP A 5 -14.59 12.44 -2.72
C TRP A 5 -15.50 12.12 -1.52
N SER A 6 -15.19 11.01 -0.86
CA SER A 6 -15.82 10.59 0.40
C SER A 6 -14.77 10.14 1.41
N TYR A 7 -15.06 10.28 2.71
CA TYR A 7 -14.23 9.70 3.76
C TYR A 7 -14.35 8.18 3.76
N VAL A 8 -13.23 7.49 3.94
CA VAL A 8 -13.22 6.03 4.12
C VAL A 8 -12.97 5.69 5.57
N VAL A 9 -13.85 4.86 6.12
CA VAL A 9 -13.59 4.12 7.35
C VAL A 9 -12.97 2.78 6.94
N PHE A 10 -11.65 2.69 7.02
CA PHE A 10 -10.92 1.47 6.67
C PHE A 10 -11.21 0.37 7.69
N CYS A 11 -11.72 -0.79 7.24
CA CYS A 11 -12.18 -1.84 8.14
C CYS A 11 -11.44 -3.16 7.84
N PRO A 12 -10.32 -3.45 8.54
CA PRO A 12 -9.66 -4.75 8.46
C PRO A 12 -10.63 -5.92 8.54
N GLN A 13 -10.50 -6.86 7.62
CA GLN A 13 -11.28 -8.09 7.65
C GLN A 13 -10.88 -8.91 8.87
N ARG A 14 -11.88 -9.54 9.51
CA ARG A 14 -11.65 -10.40 10.68
C ARG A 14 -11.35 -11.81 10.24
N GLY A 15 -10.20 -12.31 10.68
CA GLY A 15 -9.72 -13.63 10.31
C GLY A 15 -8.20 -13.68 10.29
N LEU A 16 -7.67 -14.57 9.46
CA LEU A 16 -6.25 -14.87 9.39
C LEU A 16 -5.77 -14.91 7.95
N ALA A 17 -4.81 -14.05 7.60
CA ALA A 17 -4.16 -14.10 6.30
C ALA A 17 -2.94 -15.02 6.36
N LEU A 18 -2.80 -15.92 5.39
CA LEU A 18 -1.72 -16.90 5.32
C LEU A 18 -1.16 -17.01 3.90
N GLY A 19 0.15 -17.17 3.82
CA GLY A 19 0.78 -17.81 2.66
C GLY A 19 0.74 -19.33 2.79
N VAL A 20 0.86 -20.03 1.65
CA VAL A 20 0.95 -21.50 1.60
C VAL A 20 2.03 -22.08 2.55
N PRO A 21 3.25 -21.50 2.65
CA PRO A 21 4.27 -21.99 3.59
C PRO A 21 3.84 -21.89 5.06
N GLU A 22 3.14 -20.83 5.45
CA GLU A 22 2.64 -20.65 6.83
C GLU A 22 1.59 -21.72 7.15
N ALA A 23 0.66 -22.00 6.23
CA ALA A 23 -0.35 -23.05 6.40
C ALA A 23 0.28 -24.45 6.56
N ARG A 24 1.25 -24.80 5.71
CA ARG A 24 2.00 -26.06 5.82
C ARG A 24 2.75 -26.19 7.15
N ARG A 25 3.32 -25.09 7.65
CA ARG A 25 4.01 -25.04 8.95
C ARG A 25 3.04 -25.31 10.10
N ILE A 26 1.85 -24.70 10.08
CA ILE A 26 0.80 -24.92 11.08
C ILE A 26 0.35 -26.39 11.06
N LEU A 27 0.11 -26.97 9.88
CA LEU A 27 -0.22 -28.40 9.73
C LEU A 27 0.87 -29.32 10.29
N SER A 28 2.14 -28.96 10.10
CA SER A 28 3.27 -29.70 10.67
C SER A 28 3.26 -29.68 12.20
N LEU A 29 3.06 -28.50 12.82
CA LEU A 29 2.96 -28.37 14.27
C LEU A 29 1.84 -29.22 14.86
N LEU A 30 0.69 -29.32 14.17
CA LEU A 30 -0.44 -30.13 14.62
C LEU A 30 -0.15 -31.62 14.68
N LYS A 31 0.74 -32.14 13.82
CA LYS A 31 1.21 -33.54 13.91
C LYS A 31 1.96 -33.84 15.21
N HIS A 32 2.45 -32.80 15.88
CA HIS A 32 3.21 -32.87 17.13
C HIS A 32 2.42 -32.32 18.34
N GLY A 33 1.10 -32.22 18.24
CA GLY A 33 0.24 -31.74 19.33
C GLY A 33 0.09 -30.22 19.43
N GLY A 34 0.56 -29.48 18.42
CA GLY A 34 0.49 -28.02 18.37
C GLY A 34 1.82 -27.33 18.71
N GLY A 35 1.80 -26.01 18.88
CA GLY A 35 3.00 -25.23 19.14
C GLY A 35 2.80 -23.74 18.90
N GLU A 36 3.88 -23.00 18.70
CA GLU A 36 3.82 -21.59 18.32
C GLU A 36 4.11 -21.44 16.82
N ALA A 37 3.29 -20.66 16.15
CA ALA A 37 3.42 -20.35 14.73
C ALA A 37 3.43 -18.84 14.51
N THR A 38 4.17 -18.40 13.49
CA THR A 38 4.02 -17.05 12.96
C THR A 38 2.97 -17.09 11.85
N VAL A 39 2.04 -16.15 11.89
CA VAL A 39 0.88 -16.04 11.00
C VAL A 39 0.70 -14.58 10.56
N ASN A 40 -0.34 -14.31 9.74
CA ASN A 40 -0.59 -12.98 9.20
C ASN A 40 0.62 -12.47 8.40
N ILE A 41 1.24 -13.35 7.61
CA ILE A 41 2.38 -13.01 6.75
C ILE A 41 3.52 -12.44 7.59
N GLY A 42 3.87 -13.16 8.66
CA GLY A 42 4.93 -12.75 9.59
C GLY A 42 4.56 -11.65 10.61
N ARG A 43 3.31 -11.17 10.66
CA ARG A 43 2.91 -10.04 11.53
C ARG A 43 2.52 -10.43 12.94
N SER A 44 2.21 -11.70 13.20
CA SER A 44 1.71 -12.14 14.50
C SER A 44 2.26 -13.50 14.88
N ARG A 45 2.49 -13.73 16.18
CA ARG A 45 2.81 -15.05 16.73
C ARG A 45 1.63 -15.54 17.54
N VAL A 46 1.19 -16.76 17.28
CA VAL A 46 0.02 -17.36 17.91
C VAL A 46 0.31 -18.80 18.31
N ARG A 47 -0.45 -19.28 19.30
CA ARG A 47 -0.42 -20.68 19.68
C ARG A 47 -1.41 -21.47 18.83
N VAL A 48 -0.94 -22.58 18.28
CA VAL A 48 -1.72 -23.54 17.51
C VAL A 48 -1.96 -24.77 18.38
N LYS A 49 -3.20 -25.24 18.44
CA LYS A 49 -3.55 -26.49 19.13
C LYS A 49 -4.54 -27.31 18.28
N PRO A 50 -4.43 -28.65 18.31
CA PRO A 50 -5.50 -29.50 17.79
C PRO A 50 -6.74 -29.34 18.67
N ASP A 51 -7.93 -29.43 18.07
CA ASP A 51 -9.20 -29.36 18.78
C ASP A 51 -10.23 -30.29 18.12
N ASP A 52 -10.16 -31.59 18.44
CA ASP A 52 -10.96 -32.67 17.81
C ASP A 52 -11.02 -32.59 16.27
N LEU A 53 -12.09 -32.01 15.71
CA LEU A 53 -12.32 -31.81 14.27
C LEU A 53 -11.84 -30.44 13.75
N ASN A 54 -11.64 -29.49 14.66
CA ASN A 54 -11.20 -28.13 14.41
C ASN A 54 -9.72 -27.94 14.80
N ILE A 55 -9.21 -26.78 14.41
CA ILE A 55 -7.89 -26.28 14.76
C ILE A 55 -8.08 -24.93 15.42
N ARG A 56 -7.43 -24.74 16.57
CA ARG A 56 -7.34 -23.43 17.19
C ARG A 56 -6.04 -22.75 16.84
N ILE A 57 -6.11 -21.63 16.13
CA ILE A 57 -4.99 -20.78 15.72
C ILE A 57 -5.13 -19.43 16.44
N GLY A 58 -4.49 -19.30 17.60
CA GLY A 58 -4.72 -18.16 18.50
C GLY A 58 -6.15 -18.16 19.03
N ASN A 59 -6.92 -17.12 18.65
CA ASN A 59 -8.33 -16.97 19.01
C ASN A 59 -9.28 -17.49 17.92
N LEU A 60 -8.76 -17.87 16.76
CA LEU A 60 -9.54 -18.37 15.64
C LEU A 60 -9.69 -19.89 15.77
N GLU A 61 -10.92 -20.38 15.67
CA GLU A 61 -11.22 -21.82 15.58
C GLU A 61 -11.79 -22.11 14.20
N VAL A 62 -11.14 -23.01 13.45
CA VAL A 62 -11.51 -23.31 12.06
C VAL A 62 -11.40 -24.80 11.77
N PRO A 63 -12.19 -25.32 10.81
CA PRO A 63 -12.05 -26.70 10.38
C PRO A 63 -10.65 -26.97 9.83
N ARG A 64 -10.13 -28.18 10.09
CA ARG A 64 -8.83 -28.59 9.52
C ARG A 64 -8.78 -28.55 7.99
N THR A 65 -9.92 -28.77 7.34
CA THR A 65 -10.07 -28.70 5.88
C THR A 65 -9.75 -27.32 5.32
N ALA A 66 -10.09 -26.23 6.01
CA ALA A 66 -9.77 -24.88 5.59
C ALA A 66 -8.25 -24.64 5.49
N LEU A 67 -7.50 -25.17 6.46
CA LEU A 67 -6.03 -25.04 6.45
C LEU A 67 -5.38 -25.92 5.37
N LEU A 68 -5.96 -27.09 5.08
CA LEU A 68 -5.52 -27.95 3.98
C LEU A 68 -5.73 -27.29 2.62
N GLU A 69 -6.89 -26.64 2.42
CA GLU A 69 -7.17 -25.87 1.20
C GLU A 69 -6.11 -24.80 0.92
N VAL A 70 -5.67 -24.07 1.96
CA VAL A 70 -4.57 -23.11 1.82
C VAL A 70 -3.23 -23.80 1.53
N ALA A 71 -2.93 -24.93 2.20
CA ALA A 71 -1.66 -25.63 2.04
C ALA A 71 -1.47 -26.27 0.65
N GLU A 72 -2.57 -26.54 -0.05
CA GLU A 72 -2.63 -27.10 -1.41
C GLU A 72 -2.78 -26.00 -2.49
N GLY A 73 -2.91 -24.74 -2.06
CA GLY A 73 -3.08 -23.59 -2.94
C GLY A 73 -1.83 -23.15 -3.71
N ASP A 74 -2.02 -22.10 -4.50
CA ASP A 74 -0.98 -21.44 -5.28
C ASP A 74 -0.07 -20.60 -4.37
N GLU A 75 1.24 -20.84 -4.44
CA GLU A 75 2.20 -20.26 -3.48
C GLU A 75 2.36 -18.73 -3.57
N ASP A 76 1.95 -18.12 -4.67
CA ASP A 76 2.07 -16.67 -4.86
C ASP A 76 0.80 -15.88 -4.50
N TYR A 77 -0.21 -16.53 -3.92
CA TYR A 77 -1.39 -15.88 -3.37
C TYR A 77 -1.36 -15.79 -1.85
N VAL A 78 -1.99 -14.73 -1.34
CA VAL A 78 -2.45 -14.69 0.04
C VAL A 78 -3.83 -15.34 0.11
N TYR A 79 -4.02 -16.20 1.11
CA TYR A 79 -5.31 -16.77 1.47
C TYR A 79 -5.80 -16.17 2.78
N PHE A 80 -7.09 -15.95 2.90
CA PHE A 80 -7.72 -15.40 4.10
C PHE A 80 -8.70 -16.41 4.66
N LEU A 81 -8.48 -16.82 5.91
CA LEU A 81 -9.38 -17.70 6.66
C LEU A 81 -10.31 -16.83 7.49
N HIS A 82 -11.60 -16.90 7.20
CA HIS A 82 -12.64 -16.22 7.95
C HIS A 82 -12.96 -16.95 9.26
N GLU A 83 -13.57 -16.23 10.21
CA GLU A 83 -14.03 -16.78 11.50
C GLU A 83 -15.06 -17.91 11.35
N ASP A 84 -15.81 -17.94 10.25
CA ASP A 84 -16.77 -19.00 9.93
C ASP A 84 -16.15 -20.22 9.23
N GLY A 85 -14.83 -20.26 9.09
CA GLY A 85 -14.10 -21.36 8.46
C GLY A 85 -14.01 -21.28 6.93
N ARG A 86 -14.60 -20.26 6.28
CA ARG A 86 -14.43 -20.06 4.83
C ARG A 86 -13.01 -19.62 4.50
N VAL A 87 -12.48 -20.16 3.41
CA VAL A 87 -11.21 -19.76 2.83
C VAL A 87 -11.47 -18.88 1.62
N LEU A 88 -10.84 -17.70 1.60
CA LEU A 88 -10.83 -16.82 0.46
C LEU A 88 -9.40 -16.76 -0.10
N LYS A 89 -9.21 -17.19 -1.34
CA LYS A 89 -8.03 -16.78 -2.12
C LYS A 89 -8.18 -15.28 -2.42
N VAL A 90 -7.30 -14.43 -1.88
CA VAL A 90 -7.44 -12.96 -1.91
C VAL A 90 -7.13 -12.42 -3.31
N ALA A 91 -8.08 -12.64 -4.21
CA ALA A 91 -8.08 -12.13 -5.57
C ALA A 91 -9.52 -12.08 -6.09
N PHE A 92 -9.86 -11.04 -6.85
CA PHE A 92 -11.21 -10.87 -7.38
C PHE A 92 -11.22 -10.01 -8.65
N HIS A 93 -12.29 -10.14 -9.44
CA HIS A 93 -12.57 -9.26 -10.55
C HIS A 93 -13.55 -8.17 -10.14
N CYS A 94 -13.22 -6.91 -10.40
CA CYS A 94 -14.12 -5.79 -10.20
C CYS A 94 -13.90 -4.76 -11.32
N GLN A 95 -14.99 -4.18 -11.83
CA GLN A 95 -14.96 -3.13 -12.87
C GLN A 95 -14.03 -3.43 -14.07
N GLY A 96 -14.00 -4.69 -14.52
CA GLY A 96 -13.20 -5.12 -15.67
C GLY A 96 -11.70 -5.28 -15.41
N ARG A 97 -11.25 -5.19 -14.15
CA ARG A 97 -9.87 -5.43 -13.72
C ARG A 97 -9.79 -6.63 -12.78
N PHE A 98 -8.64 -7.27 -12.75
CA PHE A 98 -8.33 -8.36 -11.82
C PHE A 98 -7.42 -7.83 -10.73
N TYR A 99 -7.78 -8.04 -9.47
CA TYR A 99 -7.00 -7.63 -8.31
C TYR A 99 -6.49 -8.87 -7.59
N LYS A 100 -5.22 -8.88 -7.20
CA LYS A 100 -4.59 -9.98 -6.49
C LYS A 100 -3.67 -9.45 -5.38
N LEU A 101 -3.80 -10.01 -4.19
CA LEU A 101 -2.84 -9.81 -3.11
C LEU A 101 -1.77 -10.89 -3.23
N ARG A 102 -0.61 -10.50 -3.76
CA ARG A 102 0.47 -11.42 -4.09
C ARG A 102 1.39 -11.64 -2.91
N PHE A 103 1.55 -12.90 -2.51
CA PHE A 103 2.47 -13.32 -1.47
C PHE A 103 3.91 -13.29 -2.00
N LEU A 104 4.82 -12.67 -1.25
CA LEU A 104 6.23 -12.52 -1.63
C LEU A 104 7.19 -13.32 -0.74
N GLY A 105 6.67 -13.97 0.31
CA GLY A 105 7.45 -14.72 1.28
C GLY A 105 7.02 -14.45 2.73
N GLU A 106 7.43 -15.31 3.64
CA GLU A 106 7.17 -15.16 5.08
C GLU A 106 7.83 -13.87 5.60
N ALA A 107 7.09 -13.11 6.41
CA ALA A 107 7.52 -11.82 6.96
C ALA A 107 7.94 -10.76 5.91
N VAL A 108 7.48 -10.91 4.67
CA VAL A 108 7.60 -9.91 3.61
C VAL A 108 6.22 -9.36 3.29
N ALA A 109 6.06 -8.04 3.34
CA ALA A 109 4.80 -7.40 2.99
C ALA A 109 4.36 -7.79 1.56
N PRO A 110 3.09 -8.20 1.37
CA PRO A 110 2.55 -8.50 0.04
C PRO A 110 2.63 -7.31 -0.92
N THR A 111 2.56 -7.61 -2.22
CA THR A 111 2.30 -6.58 -3.23
C THR A 111 0.90 -6.74 -3.78
N LEU A 112 0.28 -5.61 -4.12
CA LEU A 112 -0.87 -5.56 -5.00
C LEU A 112 -0.45 -5.82 -6.44
N GLU A 113 -1.24 -6.62 -7.13
CA GLU A 113 -1.20 -6.80 -8.57
C GLU A 113 -2.57 -6.43 -9.16
N ILE A 114 -2.57 -5.61 -10.21
CA ILE A 114 -3.79 -5.25 -10.95
C ILE A 114 -3.58 -5.65 -12.41
N SER A 115 -4.42 -6.56 -12.90
CA SER A 115 -4.39 -7.10 -14.26
C SER A 115 -2.98 -7.55 -14.70
N GLY A 116 -2.27 -8.27 -13.82
CA GLY A 116 -0.93 -8.80 -14.10
C GLY A 116 0.24 -7.82 -13.87
N ILE A 117 -0.05 -6.58 -13.46
CA ILE A 117 0.96 -5.54 -13.23
C ILE A 117 1.21 -5.40 -11.72
N HIS A 118 2.45 -5.55 -11.28
CA HIS A 118 2.83 -5.22 -9.89
C HIS A 118 2.76 -3.72 -9.65
N MET A 119 2.10 -3.33 -8.55
CA MET A 119 1.94 -1.92 -8.17
C MET A 119 3.11 -1.39 -7.31
N HIS A 120 3.87 -2.27 -6.64
CA HIS A 120 4.99 -1.88 -5.79
C HIS A 120 6.35 -2.22 -6.43
N ASN A 121 7.40 -1.51 -6.00
CA ASN A 121 8.77 -1.87 -6.32
C ASN A 121 9.21 -3.09 -5.50
N ILE A 122 9.56 -4.17 -6.19
CA ILE A 122 9.99 -5.45 -5.61
C ILE A 122 11.37 -5.89 -6.13
N VAL A 123 12.05 -5.07 -6.94
CA VAL A 123 13.35 -5.40 -7.52
C VAL A 123 14.46 -4.95 -6.57
N GLY A 124 15.19 -5.91 -5.99
CA GLY A 124 16.27 -5.63 -5.03
C GLY A 124 15.80 -5.00 -3.70
N THR A 125 14.48 -5.02 -3.45
CA THR A 125 13.84 -4.48 -2.25
C THR A 125 12.51 -5.23 -2.01
N ASN A 126 11.73 -4.80 -1.01
CA ASN A 126 10.34 -5.23 -0.84
C ASN A 126 9.43 -4.00 -0.64
N PRO A 127 8.09 -4.16 -0.77
CA PRO A 127 7.16 -3.04 -0.72
C PRO A 127 7.26 -2.20 0.56
N TRP A 128 7.48 -2.86 1.69
CA TRP A 128 7.57 -2.21 3.00
C TRP A 128 8.81 -1.32 3.13
N ARG A 129 9.99 -1.87 2.80
CA ARG A 129 11.27 -1.13 2.81
C ARG A 129 11.29 -0.01 1.77
N ASP A 130 10.66 -0.23 0.62
CA ASP A 130 10.52 0.80 -0.41
C ASP A 130 9.67 1.97 0.10
N ALA A 131 8.51 1.71 0.70
CA ALA A 131 7.67 2.74 1.31
C ALA A 131 8.42 3.53 2.40
N GLU A 132 9.15 2.86 3.28
CA GLU A 132 10.00 3.52 4.28
C GLU A 132 11.04 4.47 3.63
N ARG A 133 11.65 4.03 2.53
CA ARG A 133 12.60 4.86 1.77
C ARG A 133 11.93 6.10 1.20
N LYS A 134 10.72 6.00 0.66
CA LYS A 134 9.94 7.16 0.14
C LYS A 134 9.66 8.17 1.25
N VAL A 135 9.16 7.70 2.40
CA VAL A 135 8.91 8.54 3.59
C VAL A 135 10.18 9.23 4.09
N ARG A 136 11.32 8.54 4.07
CA ARG A 136 12.62 9.14 4.41
C ARG A 136 13.03 10.23 3.42
N LEU A 137 12.86 9.99 2.12
CA LEU A 137 13.23 10.96 1.07
C LEU A 137 12.33 12.19 1.07
N ALA A 138 11.06 12.03 1.43
CA ALA A 138 10.13 13.12 1.70
C ALA A 138 10.41 13.88 3.01
N ARG A 139 11.43 13.44 3.78
CA ARG A 139 11.87 14.07 5.03
C ARG A 139 10.77 14.17 6.10
N VAL A 140 9.83 13.22 6.11
CA VAL A 140 8.73 13.17 7.09
C VAL A 140 9.26 13.03 8.50
N LYS A 141 8.73 13.85 9.40
CA LYS A 141 9.01 13.93 10.84
C LYS A 141 7.69 14.00 11.63
N GLY A 142 7.76 13.78 12.95
CA GLY A 142 6.61 13.91 13.84
C GLY A 142 6.03 15.33 13.85
N GLY A 143 4.71 15.42 14.00
CA GLY A 143 3.95 16.66 13.98
C GLY A 143 3.69 17.26 12.59
N MET A 144 4.25 16.66 11.53
CA MET A 144 4.00 17.12 10.15
C MET A 144 2.62 16.71 9.67
N ARG A 145 2.01 17.55 8.84
CA ARG A 145 0.88 17.17 7.98
C ARG A 145 1.42 16.64 6.66
N VAL A 146 1.13 15.38 6.35
CA VAL A 146 1.62 14.69 5.15
C VAL A 146 0.44 14.40 4.23
N LEU A 147 0.59 14.74 2.95
CA LEU A 147 -0.30 14.25 1.90
C LEU A 147 0.34 13.04 1.22
N ASP A 148 -0.39 11.93 1.19
CA ASP A 148 -0.03 10.71 0.48
C ASP A 148 -0.98 10.52 -0.70
N VAL A 149 -0.44 10.47 -1.91
CA VAL A 149 -1.24 10.34 -3.14
C VAL A 149 -1.06 8.94 -3.71
N CYS A 150 -2.19 8.27 -3.99
CA CYS A 150 -2.30 6.86 -4.38
C CYS A 150 -1.99 5.92 -3.21
N THR A 151 -2.90 5.87 -2.23
CA THR A 151 -2.78 5.05 -1.00
C THR A 151 -2.26 3.64 -1.29
N GLY A 152 -2.82 2.94 -2.28
CA GLY A 152 -2.45 1.55 -2.56
C GLY A 152 -2.73 0.64 -1.35
N LEU A 153 -1.74 -0.17 -0.96
CA LEU A 153 -1.81 -0.96 0.27
C LEU A 153 -1.49 -0.13 1.54
N GLY A 154 -1.29 1.18 1.42
CA GLY A 154 -1.16 2.11 2.53
C GLY A 154 0.22 2.18 3.19
N TYR A 155 1.22 1.47 2.66
CA TYR A 155 2.52 1.35 3.33
C TYR A 155 3.20 2.70 3.56
N THR A 156 3.12 3.62 2.60
CA THR A 156 3.67 4.97 2.73
C THR A 156 2.95 5.81 3.79
N ALA A 157 1.61 5.79 3.79
CA ALA A 157 0.81 6.44 4.83
C ALA A 157 1.12 5.88 6.23
N ILE A 158 1.18 4.54 6.36
CA ILE A 158 1.50 3.87 7.63
C ILE A 158 2.91 4.24 8.12
N HIS A 159 3.92 4.25 7.24
CA HIS A 159 5.27 4.65 7.62
C HIS A 159 5.36 6.13 8.01
N SER A 160 4.56 7.00 7.39
CA SER A 160 4.48 8.41 7.75
C SER A 160 3.84 8.58 9.13
N ALA A 161 2.70 7.94 9.39
CA ALA A 161 2.03 7.95 10.69
C ALA A 161 2.91 7.36 11.81
N LYS A 162 3.66 6.29 11.53
CA LYS A 162 4.64 5.71 12.48
C LYS A 162 5.75 6.68 12.91
N ARG A 163 5.99 7.75 12.15
CA ARG A 163 6.91 8.83 12.54
C ARG A 163 6.22 9.94 13.34
N GLY A 164 4.94 9.80 13.66
CA GLY A 164 4.11 10.77 14.36
C GLY A 164 3.55 11.86 13.46
N ALA A 165 3.44 11.63 12.15
CA ALA A 165 2.82 12.58 11.22
C ALA A 165 1.31 12.34 11.13
N LEU A 166 0.55 13.42 10.88
CA LEU A 166 -0.87 13.35 10.51
C LEU A 166 -0.96 13.22 9.00
N VAL A 167 -1.56 12.13 8.52
CA VAL A 167 -1.58 11.77 7.11
C VAL A 167 -2.98 11.92 6.53
N LEU A 168 -3.08 12.66 5.43
CA LEU A 168 -4.22 12.58 4.52
C LEU A 168 -3.77 11.75 3.31
N SER A 169 -4.44 10.64 3.05
CA SER A 169 -4.14 9.76 1.92
C SER A 169 -5.32 9.76 0.94
N ILE A 170 -5.03 9.78 -0.37
CA ILE A 170 -6.07 9.79 -1.42
C ILE A 170 -5.94 8.52 -2.26
N GLU A 171 -7.01 7.75 -2.34
CA GLU A 171 -7.14 6.59 -3.22
C GLU A 171 -8.31 6.80 -4.19
N LYS A 172 -8.12 6.46 -5.46
CA LYS A 172 -9.17 6.58 -6.48
C LYS A 172 -10.02 5.31 -6.56
N ASP A 173 -9.43 4.15 -6.27
CA ASP A 173 -10.04 2.85 -6.53
C ASP A 173 -10.46 2.15 -5.23
N ALA A 174 -11.77 2.03 -5.01
CA ALA A 174 -12.33 1.38 -3.83
C ALA A 174 -11.91 -0.10 -3.72
N SER A 175 -11.69 -0.79 -4.85
CA SER A 175 -11.24 -2.19 -4.85
C SER A 175 -9.80 -2.34 -4.35
N VAL A 176 -8.98 -1.28 -4.46
CA VAL A 176 -7.63 -1.25 -3.88
C VAL A 176 -7.70 -1.18 -2.34
N LEU A 177 -8.65 -0.43 -1.80
CA LEU A 177 -8.88 -0.38 -0.35
C LEU A 177 -9.48 -1.69 0.16
N GLU A 178 -10.46 -2.25 -0.55
CA GLU A 178 -11.09 -3.54 -0.22
C GLU A 178 -10.04 -4.66 -0.12
N ILE A 179 -9.15 -4.79 -1.10
CA ILE A 179 -8.11 -5.82 -1.05
C ILE A 179 -7.08 -5.56 0.06
N ALA A 180 -6.85 -4.30 0.43
CA ALA A 180 -5.98 -3.94 1.55
C ALA A 180 -6.59 -4.34 2.91
N GLU A 181 -7.91 -4.43 3.06
CA GLU A 181 -8.55 -4.86 4.30
C GLU A 181 -8.22 -6.32 4.68
N TYR A 182 -7.94 -7.17 3.68
CA TYR A 182 -7.47 -8.54 3.88
C TYR A 182 -5.96 -8.64 4.20
N ASN A 183 -5.21 -7.54 4.07
CA ASN A 183 -3.76 -7.54 4.23
C ASN A 183 -3.33 -7.11 5.64
N PRO A 184 -2.70 -7.98 6.45
CA PRO A 184 -2.26 -7.62 7.80
C PRO A 184 -1.20 -6.52 7.86
N TRP A 185 -0.48 -6.29 6.77
CA TRP A 185 0.47 -5.18 6.66
C TRP A 185 -0.22 -3.83 6.42
N SER A 186 -1.46 -3.84 5.94
CA SER A 186 -2.30 -2.66 5.70
C SER A 186 -3.20 -2.33 6.89
N TRP A 187 -3.49 -3.26 7.80
CA TRP A 187 -4.33 -3.02 8.99
C TRP A 187 -3.99 -1.77 9.80
N PRO A 188 -2.72 -1.33 9.94
CA PRO A 188 -2.39 -0.07 10.60
C PRO A 188 -2.94 1.20 9.92
N LEU A 189 -3.56 1.11 8.73
CA LEU A 189 -4.36 2.19 8.14
C LEU A 189 -5.55 2.61 9.02
N THR A 190 -5.95 1.78 9.98
CA THR A 190 -6.93 2.12 11.03
C THR A 190 -6.44 3.17 12.04
N SER A 191 -5.17 3.58 11.97
CA SER A 191 -4.62 4.60 12.87
C SER A 191 -5.45 5.89 12.82
N PRO A 192 -5.76 6.52 13.97
CA PRO A 192 -6.43 7.81 14.00
C PRO A 192 -5.61 8.94 13.36
N ASP A 193 -4.29 8.73 13.19
CA ASP A 193 -3.41 9.68 12.51
C ASP A 193 -3.50 9.60 10.98
N ILE A 194 -4.29 8.69 10.42
CA ILE A 194 -4.47 8.50 8.98
C ILE A 194 -5.93 8.75 8.62
N THR A 195 -6.16 9.71 7.72
CA THR A 195 -7.45 9.94 7.07
C THR A 195 -7.35 9.53 5.61
N ILE A 196 -8.26 8.71 5.13
CA ILE A 196 -8.30 8.27 3.73
C ILE A 196 -9.50 8.90 3.03
N LEU A 197 -9.25 9.53 1.88
CA LEU A 197 -10.27 10.02 0.97
C LEU A 197 -10.35 9.08 -0.23
N LEU A 198 -11.56 8.61 -0.53
CA LEU A 198 -11.86 7.91 -1.78
C LEU A 198 -12.31 8.95 -2.81
N GLY A 199 -11.49 9.20 -3.83
CA GLY A 199 -11.74 10.16 -4.90
C GLY A 199 -10.55 10.31 -5.85
N ASP A 200 -10.77 10.97 -6.99
CA ASP A 200 -9.68 11.26 -7.93
C ASP A 200 -8.79 12.38 -7.36
N ALA A 201 -7.50 12.08 -7.14
CA ALA A 201 -6.55 13.06 -6.61
C ALA A 201 -6.47 14.35 -7.44
N VAL A 202 -6.74 14.31 -8.75
CA VAL A 202 -6.79 15.51 -9.61
C VAL A 202 -7.90 16.47 -9.15
N GLU A 203 -9.06 15.92 -8.78
CA GLU A 203 -10.24 16.67 -8.35
C GLU A 203 -10.18 17.00 -6.86
N VAL A 204 -9.84 16.02 -6.02
CA VAL A 204 -9.71 16.20 -4.55
C VAL A 204 -8.74 17.34 -4.23
N LEU A 205 -7.63 17.44 -4.96
CA LEU A 205 -6.65 18.49 -4.75
C LEU A 205 -7.20 19.90 -4.99
N ASP A 206 -8.29 20.10 -5.73
CA ASP A 206 -8.91 21.42 -5.89
C ASP A 206 -9.67 21.85 -4.64
N GLU A 207 -10.22 20.89 -3.89
CA GLU A 207 -10.99 21.13 -2.68
C GLU A 207 -10.12 21.27 -1.42
N LEU A 208 -8.87 20.81 -1.48
CA LEU A 208 -7.95 20.92 -0.33
C LEU A 208 -7.50 22.37 -0.09
N PRO A 209 -7.26 22.76 1.17
CA PRO A 209 -6.74 24.09 1.49
C PRO A 209 -5.32 24.31 0.98
N GLU A 210 -5.01 25.55 0.63
CA GLU A 210 -3.66 25.95 0.24
C GLU A 210 -2.67 25.85 1.41
N ALA A 211 -1.38 25.74 1.10
CA ALA A 211 -0.27 25.88 2.04
C ALA A 211 -0.46 25.10 3.36
N THR A 212 -0.94 23.86 3.28
CA THR A 212 -1.35 23.05 4.43
C THR A 212 -0.36 21.93 4.75
N PHE A 213 0.23 21.30 3.74
CA PHE A 213 1.06 20.10 3.93
C PHE A 213 2.54 20.44 4.06
N ASP A 214 3.20 19.83 5.06
CA ASP A 214 4.63 19.96 5.33
C ASP A 214 5.47 19.03 4.44
N ALA A 215 4.86 17.92 4.00
CA ALA A 215 5.44 17.03 3.00
C ALA A 215 4.35 16.39 2.14
N VAL A 216 4.72 16.05 0.91
CA VAL A 216 3.87 15.29 -0.02
C VAL A 216 4.65 14.07 -0.51
N ILE A 217 4.00 12.92 -0.50
CA ILE A 217 4.49 11.70 -1.13
C ILE A 217 3.55 11.37 -2.28
N HIS A 218 4.08 11.47 -3.50
CA HIS A 218 3.36 11.19 -4.74
C HIS A 218 3.90 9.90 -5.36
N ASP A 219 3.16 8.80 -5.18
CA ASP A 219 3.55 7.44 -5.59
C ASP A 219 2.57 6.83 -6.60
N PRO A 220 2.40 7.45 -7.78
CA PRO A 220 1.35 7.05 -8.70
C PRO A 220 1.64 5.71 -9.39
N PRO A 221 0.61 5.06 -9.96
CA PRO A 221 0.79 4.03 -10.97
C PRO A 221 1.66 4.51 -12.13
N ARG A 222 2.15 3.57 -12.95
CA ARG A 222 2.96 3.90 -14.13
C ARG A 222 2.26 4.92 -15.02
N PHE A 223 3.03 5.79 -15.66
CA PHE A 223 2.53 6.83 -16.57
C PHE A 223 1.51 6.35 -17.62
N SER A 224 1.67 5.13 -18.15
CA SER A 224 0.74 4.55 -19.12
C SER A 224 -0.67 4.27 -18.56
N LEU A 225 -0.80 4.22 -17.23
CA LEU A 225 -2.05 3.94 -16.52
C LEU A 225 -2.69 5.21 -15.93
N ALA A 226 -1.89 6.22 -15.58
CA ALA A 226 -2.34 7.41 -14.87
C ALA A 226 -1.54 8.66 -15.31
N GLY A 227 -1.59 9.00 -16.60
CA GLY A 227 -0.79 10.08 -17.19
C GLY A 227 -1.12 11.48 -16.64
N GLU A 228 -2.36 11.68 -16.21
CA GLU A 228 -2.88 12.88 -15.57
C GLU A 228 -2.08 13.26 -14.31
N LEU A 229 -1.64 12.26 -13.54
CA LEU A 229 -0.84 12.42 -12.32
C LEU A 229 0.61 12.87 -12.57
N TYR A 230 1.02 12.95 -13.85
CA TYR A 230 2.33 13.44 -14.27
C TYR A 230 2.26 14.77 -15.03
N SER A 231 1.07 15.38 -15.11
CA SER A 231 0.82 16.63 -15.83
C SER A 231 1.34 17.86 -15.07
N SER A 232 1.67 18.93 -15.80
CA SER A 232 2.05 20.20 -15.17
C SER A 232 0.90 20.80 -14.36
N GLU A 233 -0.36 20.56 -14.76
CA GLU A 233 -1.53 20.99 -14.01
C GLU A 233 -1.60 20.31 -12.64
N PHE A 234 -1.49 18.98 -12.61
CA PHE A 234 -1.49 18.23 -11.36
C PHE A 234 -0.36 18.68 -10.42
N TYR A 235 0.84 18.92 -10.95
CA TYR A 235 1.95 19.44 -10.16
C TYR A 235 1.69 20.85 -9.61
N ARG A 236 0.98 21.73 -10.33
CA ARG A 236 0.58 23.04 -9.79
C ARG A 236 -0.40 22.89 -8.62
N LYS A 237 -1.33 21.93 -8.71
CA LYS A 237 -2.25 21.61 -7.60
C LYS A 237 -1.48 21.11 -6.36
N LEU A 238 -0.51 20.21 -6.54
CA LEU A 238 0.39 19.80 -5.46
C LEU A 238 1.16 20.99 -4.87
N HIS A 239 1.75 21.82 -5.72
CA HIS A 239 2.49 23.01 -5.29
C HIS A 239 1.60 23.91 -4.42
N ARG A 240 0.36 24.18 -4.86
CA ARG A 240 -0.62 25.03 -4.17
C ARG A 240 -0.91 24.57 -2.74
N VAL A 241 -1.13 23.27 -2.52
CA VAL A 241 -1.49 22.72 -1.19
C VAL A 241 -0.28 22.56 -0.25
N MET A 242 0.94 22.61 -0.76
CA MET A 242 2.18 22.48 0.04
C MET A 242 2.55 23.78 0.75
N LYS A 243 3.08 23.74 1.97
CA LYS A 243 3.67 24.92 2.63
C LYS A 243 4.95 25.38 1.92
N ARG A 244 5.36 26.62 2.18
CA ARG A 244 6.74 27.05 1.89
C ARG A 244 7.73 26.23 2.72
N GLY A 245 8.82 25.78 2.11
CA GLY A 245 9.79 24.85 2.67
C GLY A 245 9.37 23.37 2.63
N ALA A 246 8.15 23.05 2.20
CA ALA A 246 7.68 21.66 2.18
C ALA A 246 8.39 20.82 1.12
N THR A 247 8.56 19.53 1.41
CA THR A 247 9.24 18.57 0.52
C THR A 247 8.23 17.70 -0.23
N LEU A 248 8.43 17.54 -1.53
CA LEU A 248 7.74 16.57 -2.37
C LEU A 248 8.71 15.42 -2.68
N PHE A 249 8.31 14.18 -2.38
CA PHE A 249 8.89 13.02 -3.04
C PHE A 249 7.92 12.52 -4.11
N HIS A 250 8.40 12.42 -5.35
CA HIS A 250 7.63 11.86 -6.46
C HIS A 250 8.32 10.60 -6.99
N TYR A 251 7.67 9.45 -6.83
CA TYR A 251 8.11 8.20 -7.43
C TYR A 251 7.83 8.22 -8.94
N THR A 252 8.87 7.99 -9.73
CA THR A 252 8.76 7.92 -11.20
C THR A 252 9.01 6.52 -11.73
N GLY A 253 9.51 5.63 -10.88
CA GLY A 253 10.06 4.34 -11.25
C GLY A 253 11.26 4.46 -12.19
N GLY A 254 11.73 3.30 -12.66
CA GLY A 254 12.66 3.16 -13.77
C GLY A 254 11.91 2.72 -15.02
N PRO A 255 11.26 3.63 -15.77
CA PRO A 255 10.75 3.27 -17.08
C PRO A 255 11.97 2.95 -17.95
N GLY A 256 11.94 1.80 -18.62
CA GLY A 256 12.96 1.44 -19.59
C GLY A 256 13.23 2.61 -20.55
N LYS A 257 14.49 2.73 -21.00
CA LYS A 257 14.90 3.77 -21.95
C LYS A 257 14.05 3.67 -23.22
N HIS A 258 12.99 4.46 -23.33
CA HIS A 258 12.26 4.61 -24.58
C HIS A 258 12.84 5.81 -25.33
N ARG A 259 13.48 5.52 -26.47
CA ARG A 259 13.76 6.48 -27.55
C ARG A 259 14.45 7.79 -27.12
N GLY A 260 15.64 7.70 -26.51
CA GLY A 260 16.53 8.86 -26.35
C GLY A 260 16.06 10.01 -25.46
N VAL A 261 14.83 9.97 -24.93
CA VAL A 261 14.25 11.00 -24.04
C VAL A 261 14.20 10.43 -22.62
N SER A 262 14.86 11.11 -21.69
CA SER A 262 14.77 10.75 -20.27
C SER A 262 13.38 11.12 -19.73
N PHE A 263 12.56 10.11 -19.40
CA PHE A 263 11.24 10.31 -18.77
C PHE A 263 11.35 11.19 -17.52
N GLN A 264 12.35 10.93 -16.66
CA GLN A 264 12.61 11.73 -15.46
C GLN A 264 12.97 13.19 -15.81
N ALA A 265 13.65 13.45 -16.93
CA ALA A 265 13.91 14.82 -17.36
C ALA A 265 12.61 15.58 -17.72
N GLY A 266 11.64 14.89 -18.34
CA GLY A 266 10.31 15.44 -18.59
C GLY A 266 9.56 15.76 -17.30
N VAL A 267 9.60 14.85 -16.31
CA VAL A 267 9.03 15.08 -14.98
C VAL A 267 9.67 16.29 -14.30
N VAL A 268 11.00 16.37 -14.29
CA VAL A 268 11.77 17.49 -13.73
C VAL A 268 11.38 18.82 -14.39
N ARG A 269 11.26 18.85 -15.71
CA ARG A 269 10.85 20.07 -16.44
C ARG A 269 9.48 20.55 -15.97
N ARG A 270 8.48 19.66 -15.94
CA ARG A 270 7.11 19.99 -15.52
C ARG A 270 7.02 20.38 -14.05
N LEU A 271 7.80 19.76 -13.17
CA LEU A 271 7.89 20.18 -11.76
C LEU A 271 8.43 21.62 -11.64
N ARG A 272 9.47 21.98 -12.39
CA ARG A 272 10.00 23.36 -12.43
C ARG A 272 8.96 24.35 -12.98
N GLU A 273 8.27 24.00 -14.06
CA GLU A 273 7.18 24.81 -14.62
C GLU A 273 6.01 25.01 -13.63
N ALA A 274 5.83 24.09 -12.68
CA ALA A 274 4.84 24.19 -11.62
C ALA A 274 5.32 24.99 -10.39
N GLY A 275 6.56 25.48 -10.39
CA GLY A 275 7.15 26.29 -9.31
C GLY A 275 8.05 25.53 -8.34
N PHE A 276 8.27 24.23 -8.54
CA PHE A 276 9.15 23.46 -7.66
C PHE A 276 10.63 23.69 -7.93
N SER A 277 11.40 23.74 -6.85
CA SER A 277 12.85 23.61 -6.90
C SER A 277 13.26 22.15 -6.74
N ILE A 278 14.08 21.64 -7.66
CA ILE A 278 14.54 20.25 -7.63
C ILE A 278 15.72 20.12 -6.68
N ILE A 279 15.57 19.29 -5.65
CA ILE A 279 16.61 19.03 -4.66
C ILE A 279 17.51 17.89 -5.11
N THR A 280 16.92 16.79 -5.59
CA THR A 280 17.68 15.61 -6.01
C THR A 280 16.88 14.81 -7.03
N VAL A 281 17.56 14.29 -8.05
CA VAL A 281 17.02 13.28 -8.97
C VAL A 281 17.71 11.97 -8.67
N ILE A 282 16.94 10.96 -8.26
CA ILE A 282 17.43 9.61 -8.01
C ILE A 282 17.15 8.81 -9.27
N LYS A 283 18.22 8.52 -10.00
CA LYS A 283 18.16 7.81 -11.29
C LYS A 283 17.32 6.54 -11.16
N ASP A 284 16.39 6.36 -12.09
CA ASP A 284 15.51 5.18 -12.22
C ASP A 284 14.64 4.90 -10.99
N TYR A 285 14.38 5.93 -10.15
CA TYR A 285 13.58 5.78 -8.94
C TYR A 285 12.58 6.92 -8.72
N GLY A 286 13.06 8.15 -8.52
CA GLY A 286 12.18 9.26 -8.17
C GLY A 286 12.89 10.61 -8.04
N VAL A 287 12.10 11.65 -7.82
CA VAL A 287 12.54 13.03 -7.71
C VAL A 287 12.17 13.58 -6.35
N VAL A 288 13.11 14.26 -5.70
CA VAL A 288 12.87 15.07 -4.50
C VAL A 288 12.86 16.53 -4.91
N ALA A 289 11.78 17.22 -4.58
CA ALA A 289 11.59 18.63 -4.88
C ALA A 289 11.08 19.39 -3.64
N ALA A 290 11.12 20.71 -3.68
CA ALA A 290 10.63 21.57 -2.61
C ALA A 290 9.90 22.79 -3.16
N ARG A 291 8.94 23.31 -2.38
CA ARG A 291 8.30 24.61 -2.62
C ARG A 291 9.04 25.66 -1.79
N PHE A 292 9.83 26.54 -2.41
CA PHE A 292 10.51 27.64 -1.70
C PHE A 292 9.72 28.95 -1.77
#